data_AF-A0AA42W5V4-F1
#
_entry.id   AF-A0AA42W5V4-F1
#
_cell.length_a   1.000
_cell.length_b   1.000
_cell.length_c   1.000
_cell.angle_alpha   90.00
_cell.angle_beta   90.00
_cell.angle_gamma   90.00
#
_symmetry.space_group_name_H-M   'P 1'
#
loop_
_entity.id
_entity.type
_entity.pdbx_description
1 polymer ?
#
loop_
_entity_poly.entity_id
_entity_poly.type
_entity_poly.pdbx_seq_one_letter_code
_entity_poly.pdbx_strand_id
1 'polypeptide(L)'
;MLISIRSIGHSKLVVIPQKILAQAGLDGETIAVVTVEGCGIVLRKSEKPVREGWAAAAQAVAASGEATLVMGAFGNLDDEALQW
;
A
#
# COMPACT_ATOMS: atom_id res chain seq x y z
N MET A 1 2.56 5.97 -29.51
CA MET A 1 3.63 6.65 -28.75
C MET A 1 4.60 5.59 -28.25
N LEU A 2 5.90 5.82 -28.35
CA LEU A 2 6.91 4.91 -27.82
C LEU A 2 7.46 5.49 -26.51
N ILE A 3 7.55 4.64 -25.49
CA ILE A 3 8.10 5.00 -24.18
C ILE A 3 9.28 4.07 -23.90
N SER A 4 10.36 4.63 -23.33
CA SER A 4 11.53 3.84 -22.96
C SER A 4 11.27 3.01 -21.70
N ILE A 5 11.76 1.77 -21.72
CA ILE A 5 11.75 0.86 -20.58
C ILE A 5 13.19 0.75 -20.07
N ARG A 6 13.42 1.12 -18.81
CA ARG A 6 14.74 1.08 -18.15
C ARG A 6 14.81 -0.08 -17.17
N SER A 7 15.97 -0.70 -17.04
CA SER A 7 16.22 -1.73 -16.03
C SER A 7 16.66 -1.09 -14.71
N ILE A 8 16.11 -1.55 -13.59
CA ILE A 8 16.62 -1.28 -12.24
C ILE A 8 16.61 -2.61 -11.49
N GLY A 9 17.78 -3.22 -11.32
CA GLY A 9 17.90 -4.56 -10.75
C GLY A 9 17.08 -5.58 -11.55
N HIS A 10 16.25 -6.36 -10.85
CA HIS A 10 15.33 -7.34 -11.45
C HIS A 10 14.01 -6.71 -11.95
N SER A 11 13.88 -5.39 -11.83
CA SER A 11 12.66 -4.65 -12.19
C SER A 11 12.86 -3.85 -13.48
N LYS A 12 11.74 -3.53 -14.14
CA LYS A 12 11.67 -2.66 -15.31
C LYS A 12 10.82 -1.43 -14.98
N LEU A 13 11.30 -0.23 -15.33
CA LEU A 13 10.55 1.01 -15.19
C LEU A 13 10.18 1.56 -16.55
N VAL A 14 8.92 1.99 -16.68
CA VAL A 14 8.40 2.70 -17.84
C VAL A 14 8.42 4.20 -17.52
N VAL A 15 9.06 5.01 -18.36
CA VAL A 15 9.15 6.47 -18.12
C VAL A 15 7.90 7.16 -18.66
N ILE A 16 6.90 7.38 -17.81
CA ILE A 16 5.64 8.01 -18.20
C ILE A 16 5.76 9.54 -18.08
N PRO A 17 5.55 10.32 -19.16
CA PRO A 17 5.52 11.77 -19.08
C PRO A 17 4.40 12.29 -18.17
N GLN A 18 4.65 13.36 -17.40
CA GLN A 18 3.68 13.95 -16.48
C GLN A 18 2.34 14.31 -17.16
N LYS A 19 2.38 14.79 -18.41
CA LYS A 19 1.17 15.09 -19.19
C LYS A 19 0.23 13.90 -19.37
N ILE A 20 0.76 12.67 -19.42
CA ILE A 20 -0.03 11.45 -19.58
C ILE A 20 -0.59 11.00 -18.24
N LEU A 21 0.19 11.12 -17.16
CA LEU A 21 -0.30 10.87 -15.80
C LEU A 21 -1.47 11.79 -15.47
N ALA A 22 -1.39 13.09 -15.82
CA ALA A 22 -2.48 14.04 -15.65
C ALA A 22 -3.73 13.68 -16.45
N GLN A 23 -3.57 13.28 -17.72
CA GLN A 23 -4.70 12.82 -18.54
C GLN A 23 -5.35 11.55 -18.00
N ALA A 24 -4.56 10.66 -17.39
CA ALA A 24 -5.06 9.45 -16.75
C ALA A 24 -5.64 9.69 -15.33
N GLY A 25 -5.61 10.92 -14.82
CA GLY A 25 -6.05 11.23 -13.45
C GLY A 25 -5.19 10.62 -12.36
N LEU A 26 -3.93 10.28 -12.68
CA LEU A 26 -2.92 9.72 -11.79
C LEU A 26 -1.90 10.77 -11.31
N ASP A 27 -2.14 12.05 -11.59
CA ASP A 27 -1.28 13.13 -11.11
C ASP A 27 -1.36 13.23 -9.57
N GLY A 28 -0.21 13.23 -8.91
CA GLY A 28 -0.10 13.22 -7.45
C GLY A 28 -0.31 11.86 -6.76
N GLU A 29 -0.70 10.80 -7.49
CA GLU A 29 -0.87 9.47 -6.92
C GLU A 29 0.48 8.76 -6.74
N THR A 30 0.75 8.25 -5.54
CA THR A 30 1.97 7.49 -5.25
C THR A 30 1.81 5.98 -5.53
N ILE A 31 0.56 5.50 -5.61
CA ILE A 31 0.20 4.10 -5.80
C ILE A 31 -0.88 4.01 -6.87
N ALA A 32 -0.66 3.13 -7.84
CA ALA A 32 -1.64 2.80 -8.88
C ALA A 32 -1.91 1.30 -8.87
N VAL A 33 -3.12 0.92 -9.24
CA VAL A 33 -3.49 -0.48 -9.46
C VAL A 33 -3.00 -0.89 -10.84
N VAL A 34 -2.24 -1.99 -10.90
CA VAL A 34 -1.70 -2.55 -12.12
C VAL A 34 -2.42 -3.85 -12.45
N THR A 35 -2.92 -3.95 -13.67
CA THR A 35 -3.59 -5.16 -14.19
C THR A 35 -3.02 -5.51 -15.55
N VAL A 36 -2.99 -6.81 -15.88
CA VAL A 36 -2.60 -7.29 -17.21
C VAL A 36 -3.86 -7.63 -17.98
N GLU A 37 -4.06 -6.96 -19.12
CA GLU A 37 -5.21 -7.17 -20.00
C GLU A 37 -4.69 -7.58 -21.38
N GLY A 38 -4.85 -8.86 -21.73
CA GLY A 38 -4.30 -9.43 -22.95
C GLY A 38 -2.77 -9.31 -23.01
N CYS A 39 -2.27 -8.54 -23.98
CA CYS A 39 -0.84 -8.24 -24.13
C CYS A 39 -0.47 -6.84 -23.62
N GLY A 40 -1.33 -6.21 -22.81
CA GLY A 40 -1.14 -4.86 -22.27
C GLY A 40 -1.11 -4.82 -20.74
N ILE A 41 -0.49 -3.77 -20.20
CA ILE A 41 -0.54 -3.42 -18.78
C ILE A 41 -1.42 -2.18 -18.64
N VAL A 42 -2.47 -2.28 -17.83
CA VAL A 42 -3.40 -1.18 -17.54
C VAL A 42 -3.15 -0.67 -16.13
N LEU A 43 -2.89 0.63 -16.04
CA LEU A 43 -2.71 1.39 -14.82
C LEU A 43 -4.01 2.13 -14.49
N ARG A 44 -4.52 1.97 -13.27
CA ARG A 44 -5.73 2.65 -12.77
C ARG A 44 -5.46 3.33 -11.44
N LYS A 45 -6.25 4.37 -11.15
CA LYS A 45 -6.26 5.01 -9.82
C LYS A 45 -6.67 3.97 -8.78
N SER A 46 -5.99 3.96 -7.63
CA SER A 46 -6.44 3.14 -6.50
C SER A 46 -7.73 3.73 -5.95
N GLU A 47 -8.82 2.95 -5.94
CA GLU A 47 -10.12 3.44 -5.46
C GLU A 47 -10.10 3.76 -3.96
N LYS A 48 -9.20 3.13 -3.19
CA LYS A 48 -8.94 3.43 -1.77
C LYS A 48 -7.48 3.11 -1.44
N PRO A 49 -6.79 3.90 -0.60
CA PRO A 49 -5.61 3.42 0.08
C PRO A 49 -6.03 2.21 0.92
N VAL A 50 -5.37 1.06 0.74
CA VAL A 50 -5.71 -0.22 1.41
C VAL A 50 -5.80 -0.08 2.94
N ARG A 51 -5.13 0.93 3.51
CA ARG A 51 -5.11 1.22 4.96
C ARG A 51 -5.77 2.53 5.38
N GLU A 52 -6.50 3.19 4.48
CA GLU A 52 -7.29 4.35 4.88
C GLU A 52 -8.31 3.93 5.95
N GLY A 53 -8.37 4.69 7.05
CA GLY A 53 -9.26 4.39 8.17
C GLY A 53 -8.79 3.31 9.13
N TRP A 54 -7.65 2.63 8.90
CA TRP A 54 -7.15 1.61 9.84
C TRP A 54 -6.83 2.18 11.22
N ALA A 55 -6.24 3.37 11.30
CA ALA A 55 -5.94 4.02 12.57
C ALA A 55 -7.23 4.31 13.36
N ALA A 56 -8.26 4.84 12.70
CA ALA A 56 -9.56 5.10 13.31
C ALA A 56 -10.28 3.81 13.73
N ALA A 57 -10.21 2.75 12.90
CA ALA A 57 -10.79 1.45 13.22
C ALA A 57 -10.08 0.79 14.42
N ALA A 58 -8.75 0.83 14.48
CA ALA A 58 -7.98 0.34 15.62
C ALA A 58 -8.32 1.10 16.91
N GLN A 59 -8.47 2.42 16.83
CA GLN A 59 -8.90 3.24 17.97
C GLN A 59 -10.33 2.88 18.44
N ALA A 60 -11.24 2.62 17.51
CA ALA A 60 -12.61 2.19 17.84
C ALA A 60 -12.64 0.83 18.54
N VAL A 61 -11.83 -0.13 18.08
CA VAL A 61 -11.68 -1.44 18.73
C VAL A 61 -11.12 -1.28 20.15
N ALA A 62 -10.10 -0.44 20.34
CA ALA A 62 -9.56 -0.14 21.67
C ALA A 62 -10.62 0.50 22.59
N ALA A 63 -11.42 1.44 22.08
CA ALA A 63 -12.49 2.10 22.84
C ALA A 63 -13.65 1.15 23.21
N SER A 64 -13.93 0.13 22.39
CA SER A 64 -14.98 -0.86 22.65
C SER A 64 -14.64 -1.88 23.74
N GLY A 65 -13.40 -1.87 24.25
CA GLY A 65 -12.92 -2.84 25.24
C GLY A 65 -12.55 -4.21 24.64
N GLU A 66 -12.75 -4.41 23.34
CA GLU A 66 -12.37 -5.63 22.61
C GLU A 66 -10.85 -5.76 22.39
N ALA A 67 -10.07 -4.72 22.71
CA ALA A 67 -8.61 -4.79 22.73
C ALA A 67 -8.04 -5.52 23.98
N THR A 68 -8.90 -6.00 24.87
CA THR A 68 -8.47 -6.72 26.09
C THR A 68 -7.95 -8.11 25.72
N LEU A 69 -6.76 -8.46 26.22
CA LEU A 69 -6.13 -9.76 25.96
C LEU A 69 -6.93 -10.90 26.61
N VAL A 70 -7.59 -11.72 25.79
CA VAL A 70 -8.41 -12.86 26.26
C VAL A 70 -7.56 -14.11 26.55
N MET A 71 -6.40 -14.25 25.90
CA MET A 71 -5.48 -15.39 26.09
C MET A 71 -4.34 -15.12 27.11
N GLY A 72 -4.38 -14.01 27.84
CA GLY A 72 -3.33 -13.63 28.79
C GLY A 72 -2.21 -12.79 28.16
N ALA A 73 -1.14 -12.53 28.93
CA ALA A 73 -0.03 -11.68 28.50
C ALA A 73 0.77 -12.34 27.37
N PHE A 74 1.13 -11.55 26.35
CA PHE A 74 1.90 -11.97 25.17
C PHE A 74 3.40 -12.19 25.42
N GLY A 75 3.86 -12.11 26.67
CA GLY A 75 5.27 -12.25 27.00
C GLY A 75 5.73 -13.70 26.90
N ASN A 76 6.70 -13.97 26.03
CA ASN A 76 7.50 -15.19 26.16
C ASN A 76 8.37 -15.07 27.42
N LEU A 77 8.90 -16.21 27.90
CA LEU A 77 9.54 -16.34 29.22
C LEU A 77 10.76 -15.41 29.45
N ASP A 78 11.22 -14.63 28.47
CA ASP A 78 12.39 -13.75 28.56
C ASP A 78 12.18 -12.37 27.90
N ASP A 79 10.93 -11.98 27.58
CA ASP A 79 10.65 -10.73 26.88
C ASP A 79 10.82 -9.47 27.77
N GLU A 80 11.02 -9.63 29.08
CA GLU A 80 11.14 -8.53 30.06
C GLU A 80 12.29 -7.55 29.76
N ALA A 81 13.33 -7.99 29.05
CA ALA A 81 14.49 -7.17 28.71
C ALA A 81 14.35 -6.41 27.38
N LEU A 82 13.29 -6.64 26.61
CA LEU A 82 13.12 -6.03 25.28
C LEU A 82 12.51 -4.63 25.39
N GLN A 83 13.22 -3.63 24.87
CA GLN A 83 12.71 -2.27 24.69
C GLN A 83 12.44 -2.04 23.20
N TRP A 84 11.19 -1.69 22.86
CA TRP A 84 10.71 -1.42 21.51
C TRP A 84 10.41 0.06 21.32
#